data_AF-A0A7J4IIG8-F1
#
_entry.id   AF-A0A7J4IIG8-F1
#
_cell.length_a   1.000
_cell.length_b   1.000
_cell.length_c   1.000
_cell.angle_alpha   90.00
_cell.angle_beta   90.00
_cell.angle_gamma   90.00
#
_symmetry.space_group_name_H-M   'P 1'
#
loop_
_entity.id
_entity.type
_entity.pdbx_description
1 polymer ?
#
loop_
_entity_poly.entity_id
_entity_poly.type
_entity_poly.pdbx_seq_one_letter_code
_entity_poly.pdbx_strand_id
1 'polypeptide(L)'
;MTLDDAQQLFGFFFAIYFVLIIERSNDTYGSWDTYSAWSGKTYNINRLVTAWLFLVLLPVTHFAVLFTLLGLFDVTFAPTIAGVANIVLISIGSFFSFGYFRLYEAVLHTFPESFFSDDERQGRALEIRPNFWAHFIPALLYITVSTLLLLVTLYI
;
A
#
# COMPACT_ATOMS: atom_id res chain seq x y z
N MET A 1 5.07 18.19 -19.40
CA MET A 1 3.99 18.81 -18.61
C MET A 1 4.51 19.05 -17.21
N THR A 2 4.32 20.25 -16.67
CA THR A 2 4.50 20.52 -15.24
C THR A 2 3.33 19.89 -14.49
N LEU A 3 3.60 19.19 -13.40
CA LEU A 3 2.55 18.61 -12.55
C LEU A 3 1.76 19.73 -11.87
N ASP A 4 0.45 19.59 -11.73
CA ASP A 4 -0.35 20.50 -10.91
C ASP A 4 -0.11 20.28 -9.41
N ASP A 5 -0.60 21.20 -8.58
CA ASP A 5 -0.37 21.16 -7.13
C ASP A 5 -0.99 19.92 -6.49
N ALA A 6 -2.13 19.44 -6.98
CA ALA A 6 -2.81 18.26 -6.46
C ALA A 6 -2.04 16.98 -6.75
N GLN A 7 -1.53 16.83 -7.98
CA GLN A 7 -0.63 15.77 -8.39
C GLN A 7 0.67 15.78 -7.58
N GLN A 8 1.26 16.96 -7.37
CA GLN A 8 2.48 17.09 -6.56
C GLN A 8 2.23 16.63 -5.11
N LEU A 9 1.18 17.16 -4.46
CA LEU A 9 0.83 16.82 -3.08
C LEU A 9 0.57 15.32 -2.92
N PHE A 10 -0.29 14.77 -3.79
CA PHE A 10 -0.61 13.34 -3.79
C PHE A 10 0.63 12.48 -4.03
N GLY A 11 1.48 12.87 -4.99
CA GLY A 11 2.74 12.19 -5.29
C GLY A 11 3.69 12.15 -4.09
N PHE A 12 3.85 13.26 -3.37
CA PHE A 12 4.70 13.31 -2.18
C PHE A 12 4.20 12.39 -1.07
N PHE A 13 2.91 12.46 -0.73
CA PHE A 13 2.34 11.62 0.31
C PHE A 13 2.36 10.14 -0.08
N PHE A 14 2.02 9.81 -1.33
CA PHE A 14 2.15 8.46 -1.83
C PHE A 14 3.58 7.94 -1.70
N ALA A 15 4.59 8.72 -2.12
CA ALA A 15 5.99 8.32 -2.02
C ALA A 15 6.41 8.05 -0.56
N ILE A 16 6.03 8.92 0.38
CA ILE A 16 6.31 8.74 1.81
C ILE A 16 5.69 7.43 2.30
N TYR A 17 4.39 7.22 2.09
CA TYR A 17 3.72 6.01 2.58
C TYR A 17 4.22 4.75 1.91
N PHE A 18 4.49 4.80 0.60
CA PHE A 18 5.03 3.69 -0.16
C PHE A 18 6.38 3.24 0.39
N VAL A 19 7.31 4.18 0.61
CA VAL A 19 8.64 3.86 1.17
C VAL A 19 8.51 3.23 2.57
N LEU A 20 7.68 3.79 3.45
CA LEU A 20 7.46 3.25 4.80
C LEU A 20 6.94 1.80 4.77
N ILE A 21 6.05 1.49 3.83
CA ILE A 21 5.48 0.14 3.68
C ILE A 21 6.52 -0.83 3.14
N ILE A 22 7.32 -0.41 2.16
CA ILE A 22 8.39 -1.21 1.57
C ILE A 22 9.45 -1.56 2.63
N GLU A 23 9.89 -0.57 3.41
CA GLU A 23 10.84 -0.76 4.52
C GLU A 23 10.27 -1.69 5.58
N ARG A 24 9.07 -1.37 6.10
CA ARG A 24 8.41 -2.19 7.11
C ARG A 24 8.20 -3.64 6.68
N SER A 25 7.78 -3.86 5.43
CA SER A 25 7.58 -5.22 4.90
C SER A 25 8.89 -6.00 4.85
N ASN A 26 9.97 -5.34 4.42
CA ASN A 26 11.28 -5.96 4.38
C ASN A 26 11.78 -6.31 5.79
N ASP A 27 11.70 -5.37 6.73
CA ASP A 27 12.19 -5.58 8.09
C ASP A 27 11.38 -6.64 8.83
N THR A 28 10.05 -6.62 8.63
CA THR A 28 9.16 -7.55 9.30
C THR A 28 9.25 -8.94 8.70
N TYR A 29 9.22 -9.07 7.36
CA TYR A 29 9.00 -10.37 6.70
C TYR A 29 10.13 -10.81 5.77
N GLY A 30 11.17 -10.00 5.57
CA GLY A 30 12.22 -10.30 4.59
C GLY A 30 11.69 -10.36 3.16
N SER A 31 10.66 -9.55 2.85
CA SER A 31 9.98 -9.56 1.55
C SER A 31 10.92 -9.33 0.36
N TRP A 32 12.03 -8.61 0.58
CA TRP A 32 13.03 -8.28 -0.44
C TRP A 32 14.37 -8.98 -0.22
N ASP A 33 14.39 -10.14 0.47
CA ASP A 33 15.57 -11.02 0.50
C ASP A 33 15.77 -11.71 -0.86
N THR A 34 16.25 -10.91 -1.81
CA THR A 34 16.49 -11.32 -3.19
C THR A 34 17.61 -12.35 -3.28
N TYR A 35 18.65 -12.27 -2.46
CA TYR A 35 19.73 -13.26 -2.44
C TYR A 35 19.19 -14.67 -2.13
N SER A 36 18.39 -14.82 -1.07
CA SER A 36 17.76 -16.10 -0.74
C SER A 36 16.76 -16.55 -1.82
N ALA A 37 16.03 -15.63 -2.43
CA ALA A 37 15.11 -15.95 -3.52
C ALA A 37 15.86 -16.48 -4.77
N TRP A 38 16.93 -15.79 -5.19
CA TRP A 38 17.75 -16.18 -6.34
C TRP A 38 18.57 -17.46 -6.08
N SER A 39 18.88 -17.78 -4.82
CA SER A 39 19.46 -19.07 -4.45
C SER A 39 18.45 -20.23 -4.42
N GLY A 40 17.18 -19.99 -4.78
CA GLY A 40 16.18 -21.03 -4.98
C GLY A 40 15.34 -21.38 -3.75
N LYS A 41 15.41 -20.60 -2.67
CA LYS A 41 14.56 -20.85 -1.49
C LYS A 41 13.11 -20.48 -1.79
N THR A 42 12.25 -21.49 -1.93
CA THR A 42 10.84 -21.33 -2.32
C THR A 42 10.07 -20.32 -1.46
N TYR A 43 10.25 -20.34 -0.14
CA TYR A 43 9.59 -19.39 0.78
C TYR A 43 9.94 -17.94 0.45
N ASN A 44 11.21 -17.64 0.19
CA ASN A 44 11.67 -16.31 -0.18
C ASN A 44 11.17 -15.90 -1.57
N ILE A 45 11.14 -16.82 -2.54
CA ILE A 45 10.56 -16.58 -3.86
C ILE A 45 9.08 -16.21 -3.73
N ASN A 46 8.32 -16.97 -2.95
CA ASN A 46 6.91 -16.71 -2.71
C ASN A 46 6.72 -15.33 -2.06
N ARG A 47 7.48 -15.01 -1.01
CA ARG A 47 7.43 -13.69 -0.36
C ARG A 47 7.73 -12.55 -1.33
N LEU A 48 8.77 -12.69 -2.16
CA LEU A 48 9.20 -11.71 -3.15
C LEU A 48 8.12 -11.48 -4.22
N VAL A 49 7.59 -12.56 -4.80
CA VAL A 49 6.55 -12.48 -5.85
C VAL A 49 5.26 -11.89 -5.29
N THR A 50 4.80 -12.36 -4.12
CA THR A 50 3.59 -11.83 -3.49
C THR A 50 3.77 -10.36 -3.08
N ALA A 51 4.95 -9.97 -2.60
CA ALA A 51 5.25 -8.58 -2.31
C ALA A 51 5.26 -7.71 -3.59
N TRP A 52 5.79 -8.19 -4.72
CA TRP A 52 5.67 -7.46 -5.99
C TRP A 52 4.22 -7.27 -6.42
N LEU A 53 3.38 -8.29 -6.29
CA LEU A 53 1.98 -8.19 -6.68
C LEU A 53 1.23 -7.18 -5.80
N PHE A 54 1.28 -7.37 -4.48
CA PHE A 54 0.46 -6.59 -3.56
C PHE A 54 1.09 -5.26 -3.14
N LEU A 55 2.41 -5.16 -3.02
CA LEU A 55 3.08 -3.95 -2.54
C LEU A 55 3.65 -3.07 -3.64
N VAL A 56 3.70 -3.54 -4.89
CA VAL A 56 4.23 -2.75 -6.02
C VAL A 56 3.20 -2.62 -7.13
N LEU A 57 2.86 -3.71 -7.82
CA LEU A 57 2.04 -3.65 -9.03
C LEU A 57 0.65 -3.07 -8.78
N LEU A 58 -0.08 -3.61 -7.79
CA LEU A 58 -1.41 -3.10 -7.46
C LEU A 58 -1.41 -1.64 -6.99
N PRO A 59 -0.63 -1.23 -5.97
CA PRO A 59 -0.64 0.15 -5.50
C PRO A 59 -0.13 1.14 -6.53
N VAL A 60 0.89 0.81 -7.33
CA VAL A 60 1.40 1.70 -8.38
C VAL A 60 0.39 1.85 -9.52
N THR A 61 -0.29 0.76 -9.91
CA THR A 61 -1.36 0.84 -10.92
C THR A 61 -2.51 1.70 -10.41
N HIS A 62 -2.93 1.51 -9.16
CA HIS A 62 -3.98 2.33 -8.55
C HIS A 62 -3.55 3.80 -8.43
N PHE A 63 -2.32 4.06 -7.99
CA PHE A 63 -1.72 5.39 -7.98
C PHE A 63 -1.78 6.04 -9.35
N ALA A 64 -1.35 5.35 -10.41
CA ALA A 64 -1.34 5.90 -11.77
C ALA A 64 -2.74 6.32 -12.24
N VAL A 65 -3.77 5.54 -11.92
CA VAL A 65 -5.17 5.90 -12.20
C VAL A 65 -5.57 7.18 -11.47
N LEU A 66 -5.38 7.24 -10.15
CA LEU A 66 -5.77 8.40 -9.34
C LEU A 66 -4.96 9.65 -9.70
N PHE A 67 -3.67 9.49 -9.97
CA PHE A 67 -2.77 10.57 -10.39
C PHE A 67 -3.18 11.14 -11.76
N THR A 68 -3.59 10.28 -12.69
CA THR A 68 -4.12 10.72 -13.99
C THR A 68 -5.43 11.48 -13.78
N LEU A 69 -6.33 10.98 -12.92
CA LEU A 69 -7.58 11.66 -12.61
C LEU A 69 -7.32 13.05 -12.02
N LEU A 70 -6.40 13.19 -11.06
CA LEU A 70 -6.06 14.50 -10.49
C LEU A 70 -5.60 15.51 -11.55
N GLY A 71 -4.85 15.07 -12.56
CA GLY A 71 -4.40 15.95 -13.66
C GLY A 71 -5.48 16.31 -14.68
N LEU A 72 -6.66 15.67 -14.62
CA LEU A 72 -7.79 15.96 -15.50
C LEU A 72 -8.78 16.96 -14.87
N PHE A 73 -8.74 17.16 -13.56
CA PHE A 73 -9.66 18.02 -12.82
C PHE A 73 -8.91 19.21 -12.21
N ASP A 74 -9.53 20.39 -12.25
CA ASP A 74 -8.94 21.60 -11.66
C ASP A 74 -9.23 21.63 -10.15
N VAL A 75 -8.36 21.01 -9.36
CA VAL A 75 -8.48 21.00 -7.90
C VAL A 75 -7.73 22.19 -7.31
N THR A 76 -8.48 23.18 -6.81
CA THR A 76 -7.89 24.43 -6.32
C THR A 76 -7.53 24.39 -4.83
N PHE A 77 -6.34 24.88 -4.48
CA PHE A 77 -5.87 25.04 -3.10
C PHE A 77 -5.93 26.50 -2.64
N ALA A 78 -7.14 27.07 -2.63
CA ALA A 78 -7.36 28.41 -2.09
C ALA A 78 -7.26 28.40 -0.54
N PRO A 79 -6.89 29.53 0.10
CA PRO A 79 -6.90 29.69 1.56
C PRO A 79 -8.34 29.84 2.11
N THR A 80 -9.21 28.90 1.73
CA THR A 80 -10.60 28.78 2.14
C THR A 80 -10.79 27.44 2.85
N ILE A 81 -11.91 27.29 3.57
CA ILE A 81 -12.24 26.02 4.24
C ILE A 81 -12.27 24.86 3.23
N ALA A 82 -12.78 25.11 2.02
CA ALA A 82 -12.82 24.13 0.94
C ALA A 82 -11.41 23.75 0.46
N GLY A 83 -10.52 24.73 0.23
CA GLY A 83 -9.15 24.43 -0.19
C GLY A 83 -8.35 23.66 0.87
N VAL A 84 -8.53 23.98 2.16
CA VAL A 84 -7.93 23.21 3.27
C VAL A 84 -8.48 21.78 3.30
N ALA A 85 -9.79 21.60 3.10
CA ALA A 85 -10.39 20.28 3.02
C ALA A 85 -9.80 19.46 1.86
N ASN A 86 -9.61 20.06 0.68
CA ASN A 86 -9.01 19.39 -0.49
C ASN A 86 -7.58 18.91 -0.20
N ILE A 87 -6.76 19.73 0.46
CA ILE A 87 -5.40 19.34 0.89
C ILE A 87 -5.44 18.12 1.81
N VAL A 88 -6.31 18.14 2.82
CA VAL A 88 -6.45 17.05 3.79
C VAL A 88 -6.95 15.77 3.11
N LEU A 89 -7.97 15.88 2.26
CA LEU A 89 -8.56 14.74 1.56
C LEU A 89 -7.59 14.09 0.57
N ILE A 90 -6.79 14.87 -0.16
CA ILE A 90 -5.75 14.34 -1.06
C ILE A 90 -4.65 13.63 -0.26
N SER A 91 -4.24 14.22 0.86
CA SER A 91 -3.22 13.64 1.75
C SER A 91 -3.70 12.30 2.31
N ILE A 92 -4.93 12.25 2.83
CA ILE A 92 -5.57 11.02 3.33
C ILE A 92 -5.83 10.04 2.18
N GLY A 93 -6.21 10.52 1.01
CA GLY A 93 -6.44 9.71 -0.18
C GLY A 93 -5.24 8.86 -0.56
N SER A 94 -4.03 9.35 -0.26
CA SER A 94 -2.77 8.62 -0.50
C SER A 94 -2.54 7.42 0.43
N PHE A 95 -3.36 7.23 1.49
CA PHE A 95 -3.22 6.14 2.47
C PHE A 95 -3.65 4.77 1.97
N PHE A 96 -4.23 4.65 0.77
CA PHE A 96 -4.67 3.35 0.24
C PHE A 96 -3.54 2.30 0.21
N SER A 97 -2.28 2.76 0.13
CA SER A 97 -1.08 1.91 0.17
C SER A 97 -1.03 1.03 1.42
N PHE A 98 -1.46 1.53 2.59
CA PHE A 98 -1.55 0.74 3.81
C PHE A 98 -2.54 -0.41 3.69
N GLY A 99 -3.62 -0.24 2.92
CA GLY A 99 -4.55 -1.32 2.67
C GLY A 99 -3.91 -2.44 1.86
N TYR A 100 -3.07 -2.10 0.86
CA TYR A 100 -2.31 -3.10 0.13
C TYR A 100 -1.29 -3.85 1.00
N PHE A 101 -0.66 -3.17 1.97
CA PHE A 101 0.16 -3.84 2.98
C PHE A 101 -0.64 -4.85 3.81
N ARG A 102 -1.86 -4.50 4.23
CA ARG A 102 -2.74 -5.42 4.95
C ARG A 102 -3.22 -6.59 4.09
N LEU A 103 -3.43 -6.40 2.78
CA LEU A 103 -3.71 -7.51 1.86
C LEU A 103 -2.53 -8.47 1.79
N TYR A 104 -1.31 -7.94 1.68
CA TYR A 104 -0.08 -8.73 1.71
C TYR A 104 0.02 -9.56 2.99
N GLU A 105 -0.16 -8.94 4.16
CA GLU A 105 -0.19 -9.66 5.45
C GLU A 105 -1.30 -10.72 5.47
N ALA A 106 -2.50 -10.43 4.98
CA ALA A 106 -3.60 -11.39 4.95
C ALA A 106 -3.19 -12.67 4.19
N VAL A 107 -2.51 -12.54 3.06
CA VAL A 107 -2.04 -13.69 2.27
C VAL A 107 -0.93 -14.44 3.01
N LEU A 108 0.08 -13.74 3.52
CA LEU A 108 1.19 -14.36 4.26
C LEU A 108 0.69 -15.19 5.46
N HIS A 109 -0.20 -14.61 6.25
CA HIS A 109 -0.67 -15.21 7.49
C HIS A 109 -1.69 -16.33 7.25
N THR A 110 -2.33 -16.37 6.07
CA THR A 110 -3.25 -17.46 5.71
C THR A 110 -2.52 -18.71 5.27
N PHE A 111 -1.37 -18.57 4.61
CA PHE A 111 -0.58 -19.69 4.10
C PHE A 111 0.86 -19.67 4.65
N PRO A 112 1.07 -19.64 5.98
CA PRO A 112 2.39 -19.41 6.56
C PRO A 112 3.42 -20.45 6.14
N GLU A 113 2.99 -21.69 5.86
CA GLU A 113 3.87 -22.76 5.39
C GLU A 113 4.45 -22.50 3.99
N SER A 114 3.79 -21.67 3.17
CA SER A 114 4.28 -21.32 1.84
C SER A 114 5.26 -20.15 1.88
N PHE A 115 5.28 -19.38 2.96
CA PHE A 115 5.99 -18.10 3.05
C PHE A 115 7.08 -18.06 4.12
N PHE A 116 7.09 -19.00 5.05
CA PHE A 116 8.06 -19.04 6.14
C PHE A 116 8.63 -20.45 6.28
N SER A 117 9.94 -20.52 6.48
CA SER A 117 10.63 -21.75 6.88
C SER A 117 10.20 -22.22 8.28
N ASP A 118 10.46 -23.48 8.62
CA ASP A 118 10.09 -24.05 9.92
C ASP A 118 10.68 -23.27 11.10
N ASP A 119 11.95 -22.87 10.98
CA ASP A 119 12.65 -22.07 11.99
C ASP A 119 12.01 -20.68 12.16
N GLU A 120 11.66 -20.01 11.06
CA GLU A 120 10.96 -18.72 11.10
C GLU A 120 9.57 -18.86 11.72
N ARG A 121 8.84 -19.94 11.41
CA ARG A 121 7.51 -20.21 11.98
C ARG A 121 7.57 -20.45 13.48
N GLN A 122 8.55 -21.21 13.96
CA GLN A 122 8.75 -21.43 15.39
C GLN A 122 9.11 -20.14 16.12
N GLY A 123 10.01 -19.33 15.54
CA GLY A 123 10.37 -18.02 16.11
C GLY A 123 9.22 -17.01 16.14
N ARG A 124 8.25 -17.13 15.22
CA ARG A 124 7.14 -16.17 15.03
C ARG A 124 5.77 -16.74 15.38
N ALA A 125 5.72 -17.85 16.10
CA ALA A 125 4.48 -18.59 16.35
C ALA A 125 3.36 -17.74 17.02
N LEU A 126 3.73 -16.73 17.81
CA LEU A 126 2.78 -15.81 18.46
C LEU A 126 2.31 -14.65 17.55
N GLU A 127 3.12 -14.30 16.56
CA GLU A 127 2.89 -13.20 15.62
C GLU A 127 2.09 -13.66 14.40
N ILE A 128 2.32 -14.89 13.94
CA ILE A 128 1.60 -15.50 12.84
C ILE A 128 0.25 -16.00 13.35
N ARG A 129 -0.73 -15.08 13.39
CA ARG A 129 -2.13 -15.41 13.66
C ARG A 129 -2.87 -15.64 12.33
N PRO A 130 -3.28 -16.86 11.99
CA PRO A 130 -4.01 -17.13 10.75
C PRO A 130 -5.46 -16.68 10.89
N ASN A 131 -5.69 -15.38 10.76
CA ASN A 131 -7.03 -14.81 10.65
C ASN A 131 -7.10 -13.89 9.44
N PHE A 132 -7.30 -14.48 8.27
CA PHE A 132 -7.42 -13.77 6.99
C PHE A 132 -8.32 -12.53 7.10
N TRP A 133 -9.51 -12.69 7.68
CA TRP A 133 -10.52 -11.63 7.76
C TRP A 133 -10.06 -10.44 8.62
N ALA A 134 -9.29 -10.68 9.67
CA ALA A 134 -8.75 -9.63 10.53
C ALA A 134 -7.74 -8.72 9.80
N HIS A 135 -7.09 -9.21 8.75
CA HIS A 135 -6.20 -8.42 7.89
C HIS A 135 -6.93 -7.88 6.66
N PHE A 136 -7.78 -8.71 6.04
CA PHE A 136 -8.44 -8.40 4.77
C PHE A 136 -9.51 -7.30 4.88
N ILE A 137 -10.34 -7.31 5.94
CA ILE A 137 -11.40 -6.29 6.10
C ILE A 137 -10.80 -4.89 6.27
N PRO A 138 -9.84 -4.66 7.19
CA PRO A 138 -9.15 -3.36 7.26
C PRO A 138 -8.50 -2.98 5.95
N ALA A 139 -7.90 -3.94 5.24
CA ALA A 139 -7.28 -3.70 3.95
C ALA A 139 -8.22 -3.07 2.92
N LEU A 140 -9.39 -3.67 2.74
CA LEU A 140 -10.42 -3.16 1.83
C LEU A 140 -10.94 -1.79 2.28
N LEU A 141 -11.09 -1.56 3.58
CA LEU A 141 -11.51 -0.26 4.11
C LEU A 141 -10.48 0.83 3.79
N TYR A 142 -9.19 0.58 4.05
CA TYR A 142 -8.13 1.55 3.73
C TYR A 142 -8.10 1.88 2.24
N ILE A 143 -8.24 0.89 1.35
CA ILE A 143 -8.25 1.13 -0.09
C ILE A 143 -9.51 1.91 -0.48
N THR A 144 -10.69 1.39 -0.12
CA THR A 144 -11.97 1.91 -0.61
C THR A 144 -12.26 3.30 -0.08
N VAL A 145 -12.10 3.53 1.24
CA VAL A 145 -12.39 4.84 1.85
C VAL A 145 -11.44 5.90 1.32
N SER A 146 -10.14 5.63 1.28
CA SER A 146 -9.16 6.62 0.79
C SER A 146 -9.40 6.96 -0.69
N THR A 147 -9.76 5.96 -1.50
CA THR A 147 -10.12 6.17 -2.91
C THR A 147 -11.37 7.05 -3.04
N LEU A 148 -12.43 6.75 -2.26
CA LEU A 148 -13.67 7.52 -2.30
C LEU A 148 -13.44 8.97 -1.84
N LEU A 149 -12.63 9.21 -0.80
CA LEU A 149 -12.30 10.56 -0.35
C LEU A 149 -11.59 11.37 -1.44
N LEU A 150 -10.66 10.73 -2.16
CA LEU A 150 -9.98 11.37 -3.28
C LEU A 150 -10.95 11.66 -4.43
N LEU A 151 -11.82 10.71 -4.79
CA LEU A 151 -12.84 10.93 -5.80
C LEU A 151 -13.78 12.07 -5.43
N VAL A 152 -14.22 12.15 -4.17
CA VAL A 152 -15.05 13.26 -3.67
C VAL A 152 -14.34 14.59 -3.85
N THR A 153 -13.02 14.64 -3.66
CA THR A 153 -12.22 15.87 -3.86
C THR A 153 -12.22 16.35 -5.31
N LEU A 154 -12.47 15.46 -6.29
CA LEU A 154 -12.57 15.85 -7.71
C LEU A 154 -13.89 16.57 -8.04
N TYR A 155 -14.89 16.50 -7.16
CA TYR A 155 -16.26 17.01 -7.41
C TYR A 155 -16.72 18.10 -6.44
N ILE A 156 -15.89 18.45 -5.43
CA ILE A 156 -16.15 19.55 -4.48
C ILE A 156 -15.40 20.80 -4.93
#